data_AF-A0A5C6DQ17-F1
#
_entry.id   AF-A0A5C6DQ17-F1
#
_cell.length_a   1.000
_cell.length_b   1.000
_cell.length_c   1.000
_cell.angle_alpha   90.00
_cell.angle_beta   90.00
_cell.angle_gamma   90.00
#
_symmetry.space_group_name_H-M   'P 1'
#
loop_
_entity.id
_entity.type
_entity.pdbx_description
1 polymer ?
#
loop_
_entity_poly.entity_id
_entity_poly.type
_entity_poly.pdbx_seq_one_letter_code
_entity_poly.pdbx_strand_id
1 'polypeptide(L)'
;MNRRLLIVMAILSLGAGKVVAEQEPLKVYILVGQSNMQGHAQIRTFEHIGMDPKTAPLLLEMQGEDGMPKVCDRVWISYLSSGGEKQGRLSAGFGADSNKIGPEFTFGITMQKILDEPILIIKTAWGGKSLHTDFRPPSAGPYQFNETQIEQFTKQGKDLEAIKADKLIATGHYYRQTIDHVKKVLADIKQVYPDYDPRQGYDLAGLVWFQGWNDMVDRGTYPTRDQPGGYDQYSEVLAHFIRDVRKELSSETLPVVIGVMGAGGPVEQYLPDQQRYASTHRNFRIAMAKVAGLPEFEGNVANVLTEAYWDQELTRLRAREAAIKQKLKQSLSDRELSREESKAAEEEAFAEAFTDRERKVLETGVSNAEFHYLGSAKIMAQIGKGFAEALADMKTN
;
A
#
# COMPACT_ATOMS: atom_id res chain seq x y z
N MET A 1 -38.31 -47.82 -72.20
CA MET A 1 -37.39 -46.67 -72.43
C MET A 1 -37.02 -46.11 -71.06
N ASN A 2 -35.73 -46.12 -70.75
CA ASN A 2 -35.17 -45.94 -69.41
C ASN A 2 -35.45 -44.57 -68.77
N ARG A 3 -35.82 -44.53 -67.49
CA ARG A 3 -35.57 -43.38 -66.61
C ARG A 3 -35.02 -43.87 -65.27
N ARG A 4 -33.71 -43.66 -65.09
CA ARG A 4 -32.97 -43.83 -63.84
C ARG A 4 -33.42 -42.75 -62.85
N LEU A 5 -33.81 -43.16 -61.65
CA LEU A 5 -34.07 -42.26 -60.52
C LEU A 5 -32.77 -42.14 -59.72
N LEU A 6 -32.14 -40.96 -59.75
CA LEU A 6 -30.97 -40.62 -58.94
C LEU A 6 -31.45 -40.18 -57.55
N ILE A 7 -31.04 -40.92 -56.51
CA ILE A 7 -31.19 -40.53 -55.11
C ILE A 7 -30.03 -39.58 -54.79
N VAL A 8 -30.35 -38.32 -54.47
CA VAL A 8 -29.38 -37.34 -53.95
C VAL A 8 -29.41 -37.43 -52.42
N MET A 9 -28.37 -38.00 -51.82
CA MET A 9 -28.11 -37.86 -50.38
C MET A 9 -27.49 -36.48 -50.13
N ALA A 10 -28.22 -35.60 -49.44
CA ALA A 10 -27.67 -34.39 -48.87
C ALA A 10 -26.94 -34.74 -47.56
N ILE A 11 -25.61 -34.67 -47.57
CA ILE A 11 -24.78 -34.77 -46.37
C ILE A 11 -24.80 -33.38 -45.71
N LEU A 12 -25.59 -33.21 -44.64
CA LEU A 12 -25.44 -32.08 -43.73
C LEU A 12 -24.17 -32.30 -42.91
N SER A 13 -23.09 -31.60 -43.28
CA SER A 13 -21.92 -31.43 -42.41
C SER A 13 -22.28 -30.49 -41.27
N LEU A 14 -22.66 -31.05 -40.11
CA LEU A 14 -22.66 -30.31 -38.85
C LEU A 14 -21.20 -29.97 -38.51
N GLY A 15 -20.77 -28.76 -38.86
CA GLY A 15 -19.56 -28.18 -38.31
C GLY A 15 -19.77 -27.99 -36.81
N ALA A 16 -19.09 -28.79 -36.00
CA ALA A 16 -18.93 -28.53 -34.58
C ALA A 16 -18.04 -27.29 -34.42
N GLY A 17 -18.65 -26.11 -34.55
CA GLY A 17 -18.02 -24.88 -34.10
C GLY A 17 -17.77 -25.01 -32.60
N LYS A 18 -16.51 -25.08 -32.19
CA LYS A 18 -16.15 -24.81 -30.80
C LYS A 18 -16.71 -23.42 -30.48
N VAL A 19 -17.70 -23.36 -29.61
CA VAL A 19 -18.04 -22.13 -28.90
C VAL A 19 -16.77 -21.77 -28.14
N VAL A 20 -15.98 -20.84 -28.69
CA VAL A 20 -14.91 -20.21 -27.93
C VAL A 20 -15.64 -19.36 -26.91
N ALA A 21 -15.64 -19.80 -25.66
CA ALA A 21 -16.08 -18.95 -24.56
C ALA A 21 -15.28 -17.64 -24.67
N GLU A 22 -15.98 -16.53 -24.79
CA GLU A 22 -15.38 -15.19 -24.81
C GLU A 22 -14.60 -15.05 -23.49
N GLN A 23 -13.27 -14.96 -23.59
CA GLN A 23 -12.43 -14.80 -22.40
C GLN A 23 -12.73 -13.43 -21.79
N GLU A 24 -13.01 -13.40 -20.49
CA GLU A 24 -13.22 -12.14 -19.78
C GLU A 24 -11.95 -11.28 -19.85
N PRO A 25 -12.09 -9.94 -19.94
CA PRO A 25 -10.94 -9.05 -19.99
C PRO A 25 -10.03 -9.21 -18.76
N LEU A 26 -8.72 -9.13 -18.97
CA LEU A 26 -7.75 -9.12 -17.87
C LEU A 26 -8.02 -7.95 -16.92
N LYS A 27 -8.20 -8.22 -15.62
CA LYS A 27 -8.36 -7.17 -14.61
C LYS A 27 -7.02 -6.57 -14.24
N VAL A 28 -6.87 -5.26 -14.43
CA VAL A 28 -5.64 -4.53 -14.12
C VAL A 28 -5.86 -3.59 -12.94
N TYR A 29 -5.04 -3.76 -11.90
CA TYR A 29 -5.05 -2.91 -10.72
C TYR A 29 -3.77 -2.10 -10.59
N ILE A 30 -3.90 -0.83 -10.24
CA ILE A 30 -2.78 0.09 -10.09
C ILE A 30 -2.54 0.36 -8.60
N LEU A 31 -1.35 0.03 -8.08
CA LEU A 31 -1.00 0.22 -6.67
C LEU A 31 0.10 1.29 -6.56
N VAL A 32 -0.24 2.47 -6.03
CA VAL A 32 0.67 3.61 -5.99
C VAL A 32 0.87 4.09 -4.56
N GLY A 33 2.12 4.45 -4.21
CA GLY A 33 2.34 5.19 -2.98
C GLY A 33 3.80 5.30 -2.55
N GLN A 34 4.01 5.45 -1.25
CA GLN A 34 5.35 5.60 -0.67
C GLN A 34 5.86 4.29 -0.04
N SER A 35 6.75 4.34 0.95
CA SER A 35 7.32 3.18 1.65
C SER A 35 6.31 2.17 2.22
N ASN A 36 5.11 2.60 2.61
CA ASN A 36 4.06 1.69 3.09
C ASN A 36 3.40 0.92 1.94
N MET A 37 3.26 1.51 0.75
CA MET A 37 2.93 0.78 -0.48
C MET A 37 4.11 -0.08 -0.93
N GLN A 38 5.36 0.38 -0.81
CA GLN A 38 6.54 -0.45 -1.11
C GLN A 38 6.49 -1.74 -0.31
N GLY A 39 6.21 -1.65 1.00
CA GLY A 39 6.05 -2.80 1.86
C GLY A 39 7.30 -3.12 2.66
N HIS A 40 7.22 -2.91 3.98
CA HIS A 40 8.34 -3.09 4.90
C HIS A 40 8.14 -4.25 5.88
N ALA A 41 7.06 -5.03 5.70
CA ALA A 41 6.78 -6.18 6.54
C ALA A 41 7.63 -7.37 6.13
N GLN A 42 8.46 -7.88 7.04
CA GLN A 42 9.30 -9.05 6.74
C GLN A 42 8.51 -10.35 6.84
N ILE A 43 8.85 -11.32 5.99
CA ILE A 43 8.25 -12.67 6.00
C ILE A 43 8.36 -13.32 7.38
N ARG A 44 9.46 -13.11 8.12
CA ARG A 44 9.63 -13.65 9.49
C ARG A 44 8.54 -13.22 10.48
N THR A 45 7.76 -12.17 10.15
CA THR A 45 6.64 -11.70 10.98
C THR A 45 5.30 -12.39 10.65
N PHE A 46 5.29 -13.34 9.72
CA PHE A 46 4.09 -14.12 9.37
C PHE A 46 3.57 -14.94 10.54
N GLU A 47 4.47 -15.45 11.40
CA GLU A 47 4.08 -16.22 12.58
C GLU A 47 3.11 -15.42 13.47
N HIS A 48 3.35 -14.12 13.64
CA HIS A 48 2.48 -13.23 14.43
C HIS A 48 1.05 -13.14 13.89
N ILE A 49 0.84 -13.35 12.58
CA ILE A 49 -0.50 -13.41 11.98
C ILE A 49 -1.30 -14.60 12.55
N GLY A 50 -0.64 -15.75 12.73
CA GLY A 50 -1.25 -16.99 13.24
C GLY A 50 -1.51 -16.99 14.74
N MET A 51 -0.87 -16.08 15.49
CA MET A 51 -1.04 -15.96 16.94
C MET A 51 -2.37 -15.33 17.37
N ASP A 52 -3.13 -14.77 16.42
CA ASP A 52 -4.46 -14.20 16.64
C ASP A 52 -5.50 -14.99 15.83
N PRO A 53 -6.50 -15.62 16.50
CA PRO A 53 -7.53 -16.39 15.82
C PRO A 53 -8.28 -15.63 14.71
N LYS A 54 -8.35 -14.29 14.79
CA LYS A 54 -9.01 -13.48 13.76
C LYS A 54 -8.20 -13.38 12.47
N THR A 55 -6.87 -13.42 12.57
CA THR A 55 -5.97 -13.30 11.41
C THR A 55 -5.37 -14.64 11.00
N ALA A 56 -5.47 -15.69 11.81
CA ALA A 56 -4.99 -17.02 11.46
C ALA A 56 -5.51 -17.56 10.11
N PRO A 57 -6.80 -17.37 9.72
CA PRO A 57 -7.25 -17.76 8.39
C PRO A 57 -6.52 -17.05 7.25
N LEU A 58 -6.15 -15.78 7.44
CA LEU A 58 -5.40 -15.01 6.45
C LEU A 58 -3.98 -15.56 6.27
N LEU A 59 -3.34 -16.03 7.35
CA LEU A 59 -2.04 -16.69 7.25
C LEU A 59 -2.11 -17.96 6.39
N LEU A 60 -3.16 -18.77 6.55
CA LEU A 60 -3.36 -19.98 5.75
C LEU A 60 -3.50 -19.66 4.25
N GLU A 61 -4.11 -18.55 3.90
CA GLU A 61 -4.22 -18.10 2.50
C GLU A 61 -2.90 -17.54 1.94
N MET A 62 -2.02 -17.05 2.82
CA MET A 62 -0.71 -16.49 2.48
C MET A 62 0.38 -17.55 2.30
N GLN A 63 0.13 -18.81 2.68
CA GLN A 63 1.12 -19.87 2.67
C GLN A 63 0.76 -21.00 1.69
N GLY A 64 1.78 -21.63 1.11
CA GLY A 64 1.64 -22.94 0.46
C GLY A 64 1.56 -24.07 1.48
N GLU A 65 1.40 -25.30 1.00
CA GLU A 65 1.39 -26.51 1.85
C GLU A 65 2.70 -26.70 2.63
N ASP A 66 3.80 -26.14 2.15
CA ASP A 66 5.13 -26.16 2.76
C ASP A 66 5.33 -25.05 3.82
N GLY A 67 4.33 -24.21 4.05
CA GLY A 67 4.41 -23.05 4.96
C GLY A 67 5.19 -21.86 4.38
N MET A 68 5.70 -21.94 3.15
CA MET A 68 6.37 -20.84 2.48
C MET A 68 5.35 -19.85 1.90
N PRO A 69 5.73 -18.59 1.62
CA PRO A 69 4.81 -17.65 1.00
C PRO A 69 4.24 -18.19 -0.31
N LYS A 70 2.91 -18.15 -0.43
CA LYS A 70 2.18 -18.61 -1.61
C LYS A 70 2.64 -17.86 -2.86
N VAL A 71 2.73 -18.57 -3.98
CA VAL A 71 2.77 -17.97 -5.31
C VAL A 71 1.35 -17.98 -5.85
N CYS A 72 0.83 -16.82 -6.25
CA CYS A 72 -0.53 -16.70 -6.77
C CYS A 72 -0.65 -17.35 -8.15
N ASP A 73 -1.74 -18.07 -8.38
CA ASP A 73 -1.95 -18.85 -9.60
C ASP A 73 -2.34 -17.94 -10.78
N ARG A 74 -3.15 -16.91 -10.50
CA ARG A 74 -3.80 -16.05 -11.51
C ARG A 74 -3.36 -14.59 -11.45
N VAL A 75 -2.40 -14.25 -10.58
CA VAL A 75 -1.98 -12.85 -10.36
C VAL A 75 -0.55 -12.64 -10.81
N TRP A 76 -0.38 -11.71 -11.75
CA TRP A 76 0.91 -11.22 -12.19
C TRP A 76 1.13 -9.80 -11.69
N ILE A 77 2.38 -9.40 -11.52
CA ILE A 77 2.74 -8.07 -11.06
C ILE A 77 3.92 -7.52 -11.84
N SER A 78 3.83 -6.23 -12.19
CA SER A 78 4.97 -5.39 -12.52
C SER A 78 5.14 -4.36 -11.42
N TYR A 79 6.34 -4.26 -10.85
CA TYR A 79 6.66 -3.35 -9.75
C TYR A 79 7.86 -2.47 -10.10
N LEU A 80 7.63 -1.17 -10.21
CA LEU A 80 8.69 -0.16 -10.33
C LEU A 80 8.99 0.49 -8.97
N SER A 81 10.28 0.51 -8.61
CA SER A 81 10.79 1.11 -7.37
C SER A 81 12.14 1.79 -7.59
N SER A 82 12.76 2.31 -6.51
CA SER A 82 14.14 2.81 -6.56
C SER A 82 15.16 1.74 -6.95
N GLY A 83 14.85 0.46 -6.74
CA GLY A 83 15.70 -0.67 -7.14
C GLY A 83 15.55 -1.09 -8.61
N GLY A 84 14.73 -0.36 -9.38
CA GLY A 84 14.36 -0.74 -10.74
C GLY A 84 13.02 -1.47 -10.82
N GLU A 85 12.81 -2.12 -11.95
CA GLU A 85 11.59 -2.85 -12.29
C GLU A 85 11.74 -4.34 -11.99
N LYS A 86 10.73 -4.92 -11.33
CA LYS A 86 10.63 -6.36 -11.05
C LYS A 86 9.28 -6.86 -11.54
N GLN A 87 9.25 -8.01 -12.20
CA GLN A 87 8.04 -8.60 -12.76
C GLN A 87 7.94 -10.08 -12.42
N GLY A 88 6.72 -10.63 -12.46
CA GLY A 88 6.47 -12.08 -12.35
C GLY A 88 5.13 -12.41 -11.72
N ARG A 89 4.92 -13.70 -11.40
CA ARG A 89 3.77 -14.12 -10.59
C ARG A 89 3.87 -13.52 -9.19
N LEU A 90 2.74 -13.05 -8.68
CA LEU A 90 2.70 -12.43 -7.36
C LEU A 90 3.03 -13.46 -6.28
N SER A 91 3.97 -13.11 -5.42
CA SER A 91 4.31 -13.81 -4.19
C SER A 91 4.89 -12.79 -3.20
N ALA A 92 5.43 -13.25 -2.07
CA ALA A 92 6.30 -12.40 -1.27
C ALA A 92 7.55 -11.97 -2.07
N GLY A 93 8.18 -10.88 -1.64
CA GLY A 93 9.38 -10.33 -2.28
C GLY A 93 9.12 -9.29 -3.36
N PHE A 94 7.87 -8.83 -3.52
CA PHE A 94 7.53 -7.57 -4.19
C PHE A 94 7.39 -6.40 -3.19
N GLY A 95 7.92 -6.60 -1.97
CA GLY A 95 8.11 -5.56 -0.97
C GLY A 95 9.32 -4.65 -1.27
N ALA A 96 9.77 -3.90 -0.26
CA ALA A 96 10.97 -3.06 -0.35
C ALA A 96 12.28 -3.84 -0.60
N ASP A 97 12.28 -5.15 -0.32
CA ASP A 97 13.30 -6.10 -0.76
C ASP A 97 12.66 -7.50 -0.92
N SER A 98 13.45 -8.49 -1.34
CA SER A 98 12.99 -9.86 -1.61
C SER A 98 12.44 -10.61 -0.40
N ASN A 99 12.71 -10.15 0.82
CA ASN A 99 12.27 -10.78 2.06
C ASN A 99 11.07 -10.05 2.69
N LYS A 100 10.47 -9.11 1.96
CA LYS A 100 9.38 -8.25 2.45
C LYS A 100 8.15 -8.34 1.56
N ILE A 101 7.03 -7.96 2.16
CA ILE A 101 5.76 -7.75 1.49
C ILE A 101 5.26 -6.33 1.75
N GLY A 102 4.52 -5.78 0.80
CA GLY A 102 3.59 -4.69 1.02
C GLY A 102 2.15 -5.19 0.97
N PRO A 103 1.19 -4.27 0.77
CA PRO A 103 -0.21 -4.64 0.67
C PRO A 103 -0.51 -5.43 -0.61
N GLU A 104 0.38 -5.41 -1.62
CA GLU A 104 0.17 -6.09 -2.90
C GLU A 104 -0.06 -7.59 -2.74
N PHE A 105 0.60 -8.22 -1.76
CA PHE A 105 0.58 -9.67 -1.64
C PHE A 105 -0.80 -10.17 -1.23
N THR A 106 -1.35 -9.65 -0.14
CA THR A 106 -2.69 -10.03 0.31
C THR A 106 -3.80 -9.37 -0.50
N PHE A 107 -3.52 -8.22 -1.14
CA PHE A 107 -4.41 -7.67 -2.15
C PHE A 107 -4.65 -8.70 -3.27
N GLY A 108 -3.60 -9.22 -3.88
CA GLY A 108 -3.74 -10.18 -4.98
C GLY A 108 -4.33 -11.51 -4.55
N ILE A 109 -3.92 -12.05 -3.37
CA ILE A 109 -4.51 -13.28 -2.81
C ILE A 109 -6.03 -13.13 -2.61
N THR A 110 -6.45 -11.99 -2.07
CA THR A 110 -7.87 -11.72 -1.81
C THR A 110 -8.62 -11.52 -3.12
N MET A 111 -8.08 -10.72 -4.04
CA MET A 111 -8.76 -10.37 -5.29
C MET A 111 -8.93 -11.59 -6.22
N GLN A 112 -7.91 -12.45 -6.34
CA GLN A 112 -8.06 -13.68 -7.14
C GLN A 112 -9.14 -14.62 -6.57
N LYS A 113 -9.36 -14.59 -5.26
CA LYS A 113 -10.39 -15.40 -4.59
C LYS A 113 -11.78 -14.82 -4.81
N ILE A 114 -11.90 -13.49 -4.81
CA ILE A 114 -13.17 -12.79 -5.03
C ILE A 114 -13.64 -12.96 -6.47
N LEU A 115 -12.74 -12.77 -7.44
CA LEU A 115 -13.11 -12.71 -8.86
C LEU A 115 -13.04 -14.07 -9.56
N ASP A 116 -12.12 -14.95 -9.16
CA ASP A 116 -11.74 -16.13 -9.95
C ASP A 116 -11.34 -15.78 -11.40
N GLU A 117 -10.76 -14.60 -11.61
CA GLU A 117 -10.33 -14.04 -12.91
C GLU A 117 -8.80 -13.86 -12.96
N PRO A 118 -8.18 -13.77 -14.16
CA PRO A 118 -6.78 -13.37 -14.28
C PRO A 118 -6.59 -11.89 -13.90
N ILE A 119 -5.51 -11.60 -13.16
CA ILE A 119 -5.22 -10.28 -12.63
C ILE A 119 -3.80 -9.85 -12.96
N LEU A 120 -3.64 -8.59 -13.32
CA LEU A 120 -2.35 -7.90 -13.40
C LEU A 120 -2.31 -6.73 -12.42
N ILE A 121 -1.32 -6.72 -11.54
CA ILE A 121 -1.01 -5.59 -10.67
C ILE A 121 0.11 -4.77 -11.32
N ILE A 122 -0.09 -3.46 -11.45
CA ILE A 122 0.95 -2.50 -11.80
C ILE A 122 1.23 -1.65 -10.57
N LYS A 123 2.36 -1.90 -9.92
CA LYS A 123 2.76 -1.25 -8.67
C LYS A 123 3.85 -0.23 -8.93
N THR A 124 3.70 0.97 -8.39
CA THR A 124 4.76 1.99 -8.34
C THR A 124 4.88 2.55 -6.93
N ALA A 125 6.06 2.42 -6.32
CA ALA A 125 6.21 2.89 -4.95
C ALA A 125 7.65 3.23 -4.57
N TRP A 126 7.80 4.35 -3.86
CA TRP A 126 9.10 4.91 -3.45
C TRP A 126 9.06 5.52 -2.05
N GLY A 127 10.04 5.18 -1.21
CA GLY A 127 10.17 5.75 0.12
C GLY A 127 10.45 7.26 0.08
N GLY A 128 9.93 7.97 1.09
CA GLY A 128 10.22 9.39 1.30
C GLY A 128 9.57 10.35 0.30
N LYS A 129 8.52 9.93 -0.40
CA LYS A 129 7.84 10.73 -1.42
C LYS A 129 6.53 11.32 -0.94
N SER A 130 6.27 12.56 -1.33
CA SER A 130 5.10 13.32 -0.92
C SER A 130 4.11 13.57 -2.05
N LEU A 131 2.86 13.82 -1.70
CA LEU A 131 1.85 14.31 -2.64
C LEU A 131 2.09 15.78 -2.99
N HIS A 132 2.48 16.60 -2.01
CA HIS A 132 2.68 18.03 -2.24
C HIS A 132 3.77 18.32 -3.29
N THR A 133 4.80 17.48 -3.44
CA THR A 133 5.87 17.63 -4.44
C THR A 133 5.95 16.45 -5.41
N ASP A 134 6.32 15.27 -4.94
CA ASP A 134 6.79 14.16 -5.79
C ASP A 134 5.70 13.59 -6.70
N PHE A 135 4.50 13.35 -6.13
CA PHE A 135 3.32 12.87 -6.82
C PHE A 135 2.36 13.98 -7.23
N ARG A 136 2.79 15.25 -7.16
CA ARG A 136 1.92 16.38 -7.45
C ARG A 136 1.45 16.29 -8.92
N PRO A 137 0.13 16.20 -9.16
CA PRO A 137 -0.42 16.09 -10.51
C PRO A 137 -0.35 17.42 -11.26
N PRO A 138 -0.26 17.42 -12.60
CA PRO A 138 -0.20 18.62 -13.42
C PRO A 138 -1.31 19.65 -13.13
N SER A 139 -2.56 19.21 -12.95
CA SER A 139 -3.69 20.13 -12.73
C SER A 139 -3.69 20.83 -11.37
N ALA A 140 -2.87 20.37 -10.42
CA ALA A 140 -2.61 21.10 -9.17
C ALA A 140 -1.58 22.23 -9.32
N GLY A 141 -0.98 22.40 -10.51
CA GLY A 141 0.10 23.37 -10.75
C GLY A 141 1.42 22.99 -10.06
N PRO A 142 2.47 23.82 -10.17
CA PRO A 142 3.74 23.58 -9.48
C PRO A 142 3.60 23.72 -7.95
N TYR A 143 4.51 23.12 -7.17
CA TYR A 143 4.60 23.41 -5.73
C TYR A 143 4.98 24.88 -5.51
N GLN A 144 4.28 25.55 -4.59
CA GLN A 144 4.56 26.93 -4.21
C GLN A 144 5.01 26.99 -2.75
N PHE A 145 6.17 27.62 -2.50
CA PHE A 145 6.62 27.90 -1.15
C PHE A 145 5.77 28.99 -0.50
N ASN A 146 5.40 28.82 0.76
CA ASN A 146 4.74 29.89 1.51
C ASN A 146 5.75 30.94 2.01
N GLU A 147 5.21 32.08 2.45
CA GLU A 147 6.00 33.22 2.93
C GLU A 147 6.97 32.83 4.05
N THR A 148 6.52 32.00 5.00
CA THR A 148 7.37 31.54 6.11
C THR A 148 8.56 30.71 5.63
N GLN A 149 8.37 29.82 4.65
CA GLN A 149 9.47 29.05 4.05
C GLN A 149 10.47 29.97 3.34
N ILE A 150 9.97 30.94 2.57
CA ILE A 150 10.80 31.93 1.86
C ILE A 150 11.63 32.73 2.86
N GLU A 151 11.01 33.27 3.91
CA GLU A 151 11.71 34.00 4.97
C GLU A 151 12.79 33.16 5.66
N GLN A 152 12.51 31.89 5.93
CA GLN A 152 13.48 30.99 6.55
C GLN A 152 14.70 30.74 5.65
N PHE A 153 14.48 30.54 4.35
CA PHE A 153 15.58 30.37 3.41
C PHE A 153 16.42 31.65 3.31
N THR A 154 15.77 32.81 3.23
CA THR A 154 16.46 34.11 3.21
C THR A 154 17.28 34.33 4.49
N LYS A 155 16.71 34.06 5.68
CA LYS A 155 17.43 34.17 6.97
C LYS A 155 18.62 33.22 7.06
N GLN A 156 18.55 32.06 6.41
CA GLN A 156 19.64 31.09 6.34
C GLN A 156 20.69 31.42 5.26
N GLY A 157 20.54 32.51 4.51
CA GLY A 157 21.43 32.89 3.42
C GLY A 157 21.43 31.89 2.26
N LYS A 158 20.33 31.14 2.08
CA LYS A 158 20.19 30.15 1.00
C LYS A 158 19.85 30.82 -0.33
N ASP A 159 20.32 30.23 -1.43
CA ASP A 159 19.96 30.64 -2.77
C ASP A 159 18.51 30.25 -3.08
N LEU A 160 17.62 31.25 -3.02
CA LEU A 160 16.18 31.05 -3.22
C LEU A 160 15.84 30.65 -4.65
N GLU A 161 16.58 31.15 -5.65
CA GLU A 161 16.31 30.85 -7.05
C GLU A 161 16.70 29.42 -7.38
N ALA A 162 17.85 28.95 -6.88
CA ALA A 162 18.23 27.54 -6.97
C ALA A 162 17.21 26.63 -6.28
N ILE A 163 16.75 26.97 -5.07
CA ILE A 163 15.74 26.18 -4.34
C ILE A 163 14.43 26.08 -5.12
N LYS A 164 13.95 27.18 -5.71
CA LYS A 164 12.74 27.18 -6.55
C LYS A 164 12.93 26.33 -7.81
N ALA A 165 14.08 26.44 -8.47
CA ALA A 165 14.38 25.66 -9.66
C ALA A 165 14.41 24.15 -9.36
N ASP A 166 15.11 23.75 -8.29
CA ASP A 166 15.16 22.34 -7.85
C ASP A 166 13.77 21.81 -7.47
N LYS A 167 12.96 22.63 -6.78
CA LYS A 167 11.60 22.25 -6.41
C LYS A 167 10.70 22.10 -7.63
N LEU A 168 10.84 22.96 -8.64
CA LEU A 168 10.11 22.86 -9.89
C LEU A 168 10.45 21.56 -10.62
N ILE A 169 11.73 21.19 -10.70
CA ILE A 169 12.18 19.93 -11.32
C ILE A 169 11.61 18.71 -10.59
N ALA A 170 11.64 18.73 -9.26
CA ALA A 170 11.12 17.63 -8.44
C ALA A 170 9.60 17.47 -8.55
N THR A 171 8.87 18.56 -8.86
CA THR A 171 7.40 18.57 -8.83
C THR A 171 6.81 17.62 -9.88
N GLY A 172 6.04 16.65 -9.40
CA GLY A 172 5.34 15.66 -10.22
C GLY A 172 6.25 14.62 -10.87
N HIS A 173 7.52 14.51 -10.47
CA HIS A 173 8.45 13.55 -11.08
C HIS A 173 7.94 12.10 -10.94
N TYR A 174 7.50 11.72 -9.75
CA TYR A 174 7.01 10.37 -9.47
C TYR A 174 5.57 10.14 -9.93
N TYR A 175 4.79 11.21 -10.06
CA TYR A 175 3.52 11.17 -10.80
C TYR A 175 3.75 10.73 -12.25
N ARG A 176 4.66 11.41 -12.96
CA ARG A 176 5.00 11.09 -14.36
C ARG A 176 5.55 9.68 -14.50
N GLN A 177 6.50 9.28 -13.65
CA GLN A 177 7.01 7.90 -13.64
C GLN A 177 5.90 6.86 -13.41
N THR A 178 4.90 7.16 -12.59
CA THR A 178 3.76 6.26 -12.37
C THR A 178 2.93 6.09 -13.64
N ILE A 179 2.52 7.20 -14.27
CA ILE A 179 1.75 7.16 -15.52
C ILE A 179 2.54 6.48 -16.63
N ASP A 180 3.83 6.80 -16.78
CA ASP A 180 4.70 6.22 -17.80
C ASP A 180 4.86 4.70 -17.60
N HIS A 181 5.02 4.24 -16.36
CA HIS A 181 5.13 2.81 -16.08
C HIS A 181 3.83 2.07 -16.37
N VAL A 182 2.67 2.63 -15.99
CA VAL A 182 1.36 2.06 -16.31
C VAL A 182 1.19 1.95 -17.83
N LYS A 183 1.42 3.03 -18.57
CA LYS A 183 1.33 3.04 -20.04
C LYS A 183 2.30 2.04 -20.69
N LYS A 184 3.53 1.94 -20.16
CA LYS A 184 4.55 0.98 -20.63
C LYS A 184 4.05 -0.46 -20.48
N VAL A 185 3.57 -0.83 -19.29
CA VAL A 185 3.11 -2.20 -19.02
C VAL A 185 1.87 -2.56 -19.85
N LEU A 186 0.91 -1.63 -19.96
CA LEU A 186 -0.30 -1.85 -20.77
C LEU A 186 -0.01 -1.98 -22.27
N ALA A 187 1.05 -1.34 -22.77
CA ALA A 187 1.47 -1.44 -24.17
C ALA A 187 2.07 -2.81 -24.52
N ASP A 188 2.64 -3.54 -23.55
CA ASP A 188 3.21 -4.88 -23.74
C ASP A 188 2.99 -5.78 -22.51
N ILE A 189 1.71 -6.10 -22.25
CA ILE A 189 1.31 -6.93 -21.09
C ILE A 189 2.00 -8.31 -21.11
N LYS A 190 2.29 -8.86 -22.30
CA LYS A 190 2.94 -10.17 -22.45
C LYS A 190 4.33 -10.23 -21.84
N GLN A 191 5.02 -9.09 -21.72
CA GLN A 191 6.30 -9.03 -21.02
C GLN A 191 6.15 -9.43 -19.54
N VAL A 192 5.03 -9.03 -18.91
CA VAL A 192 4.74 -9.30 -17.50
C VAL A 192 4.00 -10.62 -17.34
N TYR A 193 2.97 -10.86 -18.17
CA TYR A 193 2.10 -12.04 -18.14
C TYR A 193 2.19 -12.78 -19.49
N PRO A 194 3.10 -13.76 -19.65
CA PRO A 194 3.36 -14.43 -20.92
C PRO A 194 2.15 -15.12 -21.57
N ASP A 195 1.23 -15.65 -20.76
CA ASP A 195 0.03 -16.36 -21.25
C ASP A 195 -1.14 -15.42 -21.59
N TYR A 196 -0.97 -14.09 -21.44
CA TYR A 196 -1.99 -13.11 -21.81
C TYR A 196 -2.33 -13.19 -23.31
N ASP A 197 -3.60 -13.43 -23.63
CA ASP A 197 -4.14 -13.30 -24.98
C ASP A 197 -4.57 -11.85 -25.25
N PRO A 198 -3.94 -11.10 -26.17
CA PRO A 198 -4.32 -9.73 -26.49
C PRO A 198 -5.75 -9.59 -27.02
N ARG A 199 -6.36 -10.69 -27.50
CA ARG A 199 -7.74 -10.70 -27.99
C ARG A 199 -8.77 -10.54 -26.87
N GLN A 200 -8.43 -10.89 -25.62
CA GLN A 200 -9.33 -10.73 -24.47
C GLN A 200 -9.41 -9.27 -23.99
N GLY A 201 -8.42 -8.44 -24.37
CA GLY A 201 -8.29 -7.07 -23.87
C GLY A 201 -8.02 -7.01 -22.36
N TYR A 202 -8.09 -5.81 -21.81
CA TYR A 202 -7.95 -5.58 -20.38
C TYR A 202 -8.92 -4.50 -19.90
N ASP A 203 -9.19 -4.52 -18.60
CA ASP A 203 -10.01 -3.54 -17.89
C ASP A 203 -9.20 -2.92 -16.75
N LEU A 204 -9.15 -1.59 -16.69
CA LEU A 204 -8.54 -0.87 -15.57
C LEU A 204 -9.52 -0.89 -14.39
N ALA A 205 -9.40 -1.94 -13.57
CA ALA A 205 -10.38 -2.32 -12.56
C ALA A 205 -10.26 -1.53 -11.25
N GLY A 206 -9.16 -0.82 -11.02
CA GLY A 206 -9.05 0.09 -9.89
C GLY A 206 -7.65 0.59 -9.58
N LEU A 207 -7.59 1.62 -8.75
CA LEU A 207 -6.36 2.20 -8.21
C LEU A 207 -6.39 2.20 -6.69
N VAL A 208 -5.26 1.83 -6.08
CA VAL A 208 -5.03 1.99 -4.64
C VAL A 208 -3.96 3.06 -4.43
N TRP A 209 -4.32 4.11 -3.70
CA TRP A 209 -3.41 5.14 -3.25
C TRP A 209 -3.03 4.90 -1.78
N PHE A 210 -1.76 4.59 -1.50
CA PHE A 210 -1.27 4.39 -0.14
C PHE A 210 0.00 5.20 0.15
N GLN A 211 -0.22 6.47 0.44
CA GLN A 211 0.79 7.48 0.72
C GLN A 211 0.28 8.41 1.83
N GLY A 212 1.17 9.13 2.50
CA GLY A 212 0.74 10.27 3.33
C GLY A 212 1.72 10.69 4.41
N TRP A 213 2.57 9.77 4.91
CA TRP A 213 3.48 10.07 6.02
C TRP A 213 4.33 11.32 5.76
N ASN A 214 4.88 11.45 4.56
CA ASN A 214 5.78 12.56 4.22
C ASN A 214 5.05 13.92 4.19
N ASP A 215 3.80 13.96 3.74
CA ASP A 215 2.96 15.16 3.83
C ASP A 215 2.59 15.44 5.29
N MET A 216 2.19 14.40 6.06
CA MET A 216 1.85 14.56 7.46
C MET A 216 2.99 15.21 8.27
N VAL A 217 4.23 14.76 8.08
CA VAL A 217 5.39 15.26 8.86
C VAL A 217 5.96 16.59 8.34
N ASP A 218 5.56 17.08 7.18
CA ASP A 218 6.08 18.34 6.62
C ASP A 218 5.41 19.57 7.25
N ARG A 219 6.09 20.19 8.23
CA ARG A 219 5.65 21.45 8.86
C ARG A 219 5.82 22.68 7.95
N GLY A 220 6.70 22.59 6.96
CA GLY A 220 6.94 23.68 6.03
C GLY A 220 5.74 23.85 5.11
N THR A 221 5.28 22.75 4.51
CA THR A 221 4.08 22.71 3.66
C THR A 221 2.81 22.90 4.49
N TYR A 222 2.72 22.27 5.67
CA TYR A 222 1.54 22.28 6.54
C TYR A 222 1.85 22.93 7.91
N PRO A 223 1.97 24.27 7.99
CA PRO A 223 2.39 24.97 9.22
C PRO A 223 1.34 24.91 10.33
N THR A 224 0.06 24.74 10.00
CA THR A 224 -1.08 24.68 10.93
C THR A 224 -1.66 23.27 11.08
N ARG A 225 -0.86 22.24 10.79
CA ARG A 225 -1.28 20.83 10.74
C ARG A 225 -1.95 20.26 12.01
N ASP A 226 -1.68 20.84 13.16
CA ASP A 226 -2.29 20.49 14.43
C ASP A 226 -3.69 21.09 14.62
N GLN A 227 -4.11 21.98 13.73
CA GLN A 227 -5.42 22.64 13.72
C GLN A 227 -6.39 22.00 12.69
N PRO A 228 -7.71 22.06 12.92
CA PRO A 228 -8.70 21.66 11.92
C PRO A 228 -8.48 22.39 10.58
N GLY A 229 -8.54 21.66 9.48
CA GLY A 229 -8.27 22.22 8.14
C GLY A 229 -6.77 22.41 7.81
N GLY A 230 -5.85 22.12 8.74
CA GLY A 230 -4.40 22.28 8.54
C GLY A 230 -3.78 21.43 7.41
N TYR A 231 -4.57 20.53 6.81
CA TYR A 231 -4.20 19.69 5.67
C TYR A 231 -5.18 19.81 4.49
N ASP A 232 -6.01 20.87 4.41
CA ASP A 232 -6.97 21.03 3.30
C ASP A 232 -6.28 20.98 1.92
N GLN A 233 -5.07 21.55 1.81
CA GLN A 233 -4.27 21.47 0.60
C GLN A 233 -3.92 20.02 0.19
N TYR A 234 -3.74 19.09 1.15
CA TYR A 234 -3.55 17.68 0.81
C TYR A 234 -4.80 17.12 0.12
N SER A 235 -5.99 17.43 0.64
CA SER A 235 -7.28 16.99 0.10
C SER A 235 -7.47 17.52 -1.33
N GLU A 236 -7.18 18.81 -1.54
CA GLU A 236 -7.27 19.46 -2.86
C GLU A 236 -6.36 18.77 -3.88
N VAL A 237 -5.08 18.58 -3.53
CA VAL A 237 -4.10 17.97 -4.44
C VAL A 237 -4.42 16.50 -4.70
N LEU A 238 -4.96 15.75 -3.72
CA LEU A 238 -5.35 14.36 -3.92
C LEU A 238 -6.57 14.25 -4.85
N ALA A 239 -7.52 15.18 -4.78
CA ALA A 239 -8.62 15.25 -5.73
C ALA A 239 -8.12 15.53 -7.16
N HIS A 240 -7.16 16.45 -7.32
CA HIS A 240 -6.47 16.64 -8.61
C HIS A 240 -5.76 15.37 -9.09
N PHE A 241 -5.11 14.64 -8.19
CA PHE A 241 -4.36 13.43 -8.54
C PHE A 241 -5.30 12.38 -9.13
N ILE A 242 -6.44 12.13 -8.47
CA ILE A 242 -7.43 11.18 -8.96
C ILE A 242 -7.97 11.58 -10.34
N ARG A 243 -8.32 12.87 -10.51
CA ARG A 243 -8.83 13.38 -11.80
C ARG A 243 -7.80 13.24 -12.92
N ASP A 244 -6.54 13.57 -12.65
CA ASP A 244 -5.48 13.52 -13.66
C ASP A 244 -5.11 12.08 -14.02
N VAL A 245 -5.07 11.15 -13.05
CA VAL A 245 -4.84 9.72 -13.36
C VAL A 245 -5.96 9.19 -14.26
N ARG A 246 -7.23 9.46 -13.92
CA ARG A 246 -8.39 9.05 -14.74
C ARG A 246 -8.29 9.59 -16.17
N LYS A 247 -7.94 10.86 -16.32
CA LYS A 247 -7.75 11.50 -17.63
C LYS A 247 -6.59 10.89 -18.41
N GLU A 248 -5.41 10.75 -17.79
CA GLU A 248 -4.19 10.25 -18.43
C GLU A 248 -4.30 8.80 -18.87
N LEU A 249 -5.11 8.00 -18.17
CA LEU A 249 -5.37 6.60 -18.47
C LEU A 249 -6.68 6.38 -19.24
N SER A 250 -7.38 7.46 -19.62
CA SER A 250 -8.66 7.40 -20.34
C SER A 250 -9.71 6.50 -19.66
N SER A 251 -9.77 6.54 -18.32
CA SER A 251 -10.72 5.79 -17.51
C SER A 251 -11.41 6.73 -16.52
N GLU A 252 -12.48 7.40 -16.99
CA GLU A 252 -13.19 8.44 -16.24
C GLU A 252 -13.85 7.92 -14.95
N THR A 253 -14.21 6.64 -14.94
CA THR A 253 -14.87 5.97 -13.83
C THR A 253 -13.93 5.02 -13.07
N LEU A 254 -12.60 5.09 -13.25
CA LEU A 254 -11.65 4.24 -12.53
C LEU A 254 -11.94 4.24 -11.01
N PRO A 255 -12.28 3.08 -10.40
CA PRO A 255 -12.48 2.99 -8.96
C PRO A 255 -11.20 3.30 -8.20
N VAL A 256 -11.29 4.06 -7.11
CA VAL A 256 -10.13 4.44 -6.30
C VAL A 256 -10.32 4.08 -4.84
N VAL A 257 -9.35 3.38 -4.25
CA VAL A 257 -9.24 3.24 -2.80
C VAL A 257 -8.15 4.17 -2.26
N ILE A 258 -8.53 4.98 -1.27
CA ILE A 258 -7.60 5.80 -0.48
C ILE A 258 -7.28 5.04 0.80
N GLY A 259 -6.04 4.59 0.93
CA GLY A 259 -5.52 4.05 2.19
C GLY A 259 -5.23 5.17 3.17
N VAL A 260 -6.21 5.50 4.02
CA VAL A 260 -6.07 6.54 5.04
C VAL A 260 -5.02 6.10 6.07
N MET A 261 -4.03 6.96 6.32
CA MET A 261 -2.85 6.64 7.13
C MET A 261 -3.22 6.22 8.57
N GLY A 262 -2.92 4.97 8.91
CA GLY A 262 -3.29 4.36 10.18
C GLY A 262 -2.15 4.17 11.17
N ALA A 263 -0.95 4.67 10.87
CA ALA A 263 0.21 4.51 11.74
C ALA A 263 -0.07 5.01 13.17
N GLY A 264 0.24 4.19 14.17
CA GLY A 264 -0.08 4.41 15.59
C GLY A 264 -1.47 3.91 16.02
N GLY A 265 -2.34 3.53 15.09
CA GLY A 265 -3.70 3.05 15.38
C GLY A 265 -4.70 4.17 15.69
N PRO A 266 -5.90 3.84 16.21
CA PRO A 266 -6.93 4.83 16.53
C PRO A 266 -6.44 5.81 17.60
N VAL A 267 -6.63 7.12 17.38
CA VAL A 267 -6.11 8.15 18.29
C VAL A 267 -6.75 8.08 19.68
N GLU A 268 -7.97 7.54 19.75
CA GLU A 268 -8.71 7.28 20.99
C GLU A 268 -8.04 6.21 21.86
N GLN A 269 -7.13 5.41 21.30
CA GLN A 269 -6.41 4.35 22.00
C GLN A 269 -4.94 4.72 22.30
N TYR A 270 -4.54 5.98 22.04
CA TYR A 270 -3.15 6.41 22.25
C TYR A 270 -2.75 6.37 23.71
N LEU A 271 -1.58 5.78 23.96
CA LEU A 271 -0.92 5.83 25.25
C LEU A 271 -0.49 7.28 25.59
N PRO A 272 -0.24 7.61 26.86
CA PRO A 272 0.07 8.98 27.28
C PRO A 272 1.22 9.65 26.50
N ASP A 273 2.25 8.88 26.15
CA ASP A 273 3.41 9.34 25.37
C ASP A 273 3.10 9.60 23.88
N GLN A 274 2.04 8.99 23.37
CA GLN A 274 1.55 9.16 21.99
C GLN A 274 0.58 10.33 21.84
N GLN A 275 -0.03 10.82 22.93
CA GLN A 275 -1.06 11.87 22.89
C GLN A 275 -0.59 13.17 22.22
N ARG A 276 0.71 13.48 22.26
CA ARG A 276 1.31 14.63 21.56
C ARG A 276 1.12 14.60 20.03
N TYR A 277 0.80 13.45 19.46
CA TYR A 277 0.59 13.26 18.02
C TYR A 277 -0.89 13.21 17.62
N ALA A 278 -1.80 13.12 18.59
CA ALA A 278 -3.21 12.83 18.34
C ALA A 278 -3.88 13.86 17.41
N SER A 279 -3.64 15.16 17.62
CA SER A 279 -4.20 16.22 16.78
C SER A 279 -3.70 16.13 15.35
N THR A 280 -2.38 16.00 15.16
CA THR A 280 -1.76 15.91 13.83
C THR A 280 -2.27 14.68 13.07
N HIS A 281 -2.30 13.50 13.70
CA HIS A 281 -2.77 12.28 13.06
C HIS A 281 -4.26 12.36 12.73
N ARG A 282 -5.10 12.86 13.66
CA ARG A 282 -6.53 13.03 13.44
C ARG A 282 -6.81 13.97 12.26
N ASN A 283 -6.20 15.15 12.25
CA ASN A 283 -6.44 16.14 11.20
C ASN A 283 -5.97 15.63 9.84
N PHE A 284 -4.84 14.91 9.79
CA PHE A 284 -4.35 14.35 8.54
C PHE A 284 -5.29 13.25 8.00
N ARG A 285 -5.74 12.34 8.86
CA ARG A 285 -6.69 11.28 8.48
C ARG A 285 -8.01 11.84 7.97
N ILE A 286 -8.53 12.89 8.62
CA ILE A 286 -9.73 13.61 8.16
C ILE A 286 -9.51 14.18 6.76
N ALA A 287 -8.37 14.84 6.51
CA ALA A 287 -8.07 15.42 5.20
C ALA A 287 -7.96 14.35 4.10
N MET A 288 -7.29 13.22 4.37
CA MET A 288 -7.23 12.10 3.44
C MET A 288 -8.64 11.57 3.13
N ALA A 289 -9.45 11.33 4.16
CA ALA A 289 -10.76 10.70 4.03
C ALA A 289 -11.81 11.59 3.35
N LYS A 290 -11.70 12.91 3.52
CA LYS A 290 -12.64 13.93 2.98
C LYS A 290 -12.80 13.83 1.46
N VAL A 291 -11.75 13.41 0.74
CA VAL A 291 -11.77 13.34 -0.73
C VAL A 291 -12.84 12.38 -1.24
N ALA A 292 -13.00 11.20 -0.63
CA ALA A 292 -14.03 10.24 -1.04
C ALA A 292 -15.47 10.77 -0.85
N GLY A 293 -15.66 11.81 -0.03
CA GLY A 293 -16.96 12.46 0.20
C GLY A 293 -17.31 13.58 -0.80
N LEU A 294 -16.49 13.82 -1.82
CA LEU A 294 -16.82 14.77 -2.88
C LEU A 294 -17.95 14.20 -3.76
N PRO A 295 -18.95 15.01 -4.19
CA PRO A 295 -20.09 14.51 -4.97
C PRO A 295 -19.70 13.75 -6.24
N GLU A 296 -18.65 14.17 -6.95
CA GLU A 296 -18.17 13.48 -8.15
C GLU A 296 -17.49 12.12 -7.88
N PHE A 297 -17.22 11.81 -6.63
CA PHE A 297 -16.51 10.60 -6.19
C PHE A 297 -17.41 9.62 -5.43
N GLU A 298 -18.68 9.98 -5.22
CA GLU A 298 -19.65 9.12 -4.56
C GLU A 298 -19.79 7.76 -5.27
N GLY A 299 -19.66 6.67 -4.50
CA GLY A 299 -19.75 5.29 -5.00
C GLY A 299 -18.56 4.80 -5.82
N ASN A 300 -17.58 5.66 -6.13
CA ASN A 300 -16.45 5.33 -7.00
C ASN A 300 -15.07 5.67 -6.41
N VAL A 301 -15.05 6.29 -5.23
CA VAL A 301 -13.85 6.44 -4.41
C VAL A 301 -14.21 6.01 -2.99
N ALA A 302 -13.41 5.12 -2.40
CA ALA A 302 -13.64 4.59 -1.06
C ALA A 302 -12.43 4.80 -0.16
N ASN A 303 -12.69 4.95 1.14
CA ASN A 303 -11.64 5.01 2.16
C ASN A 303 -11.45 3.65 2.80
N VAL A 304 -10.20 3.25 2.97
CA VAL A 304 -9.82 2.17 3.90
C VAL A 304 -9.07 2.78 5.07
N LEU A 305 -9.71 2.81 6.23
CA LEU A 305 -9.17 3.36 7.47
C LEU A 305 -8.15 2.38 8.07
N THR A 306 -6.89 2.48 7.64
CA THR A 306 -5.88 1.47 8.00
C THR A 306 -5.53 1.42 9.49
N GLU A 307 -5.93 2.42 10.27
CA GLU A 307 -5.83 2.39 11.74
C GLU A 307 -6.65 1.26 12.38
N ALA A 308 -7.71 0.80 11.71
CA ALA A 308 -8.53 -0.31 12.17
C ALA A 308 -7.76 -1.64 12.23
N TYR A 309 -6.67 -1.76 11.46
CA TYR A 309 -5.83 -2.96 11.41
C TYR A 309 -4.60 -2.87 12.33
N TRP A 310 -4.46 -1.78 13.09
CA TRP A 310 -3.30 -1.57 13.95
C TRP A 310 -3.26 -2.56 15.12
N ASP A 311 -2.09 -3.11 15.41
CA ASP A 311 -1.92 -4.06 16.50
C ASP A 311 -1.70 -3.34 17.85
N GLN A 312 -2.80 -3.15 18.57
CA GLN A 312 -2.81 -2.50 19.88
C GLN A 312 -2.22 -3.36 21.00
N GLU A 313 -2.22 -4.68 20.84
CA GLU A 313 -1.49 -5.55 21.77
C GLU A 313 0.00 -5.28 21.66
N LEU A 314 0.52 -5.27 20.43
CA LEU A 314 1.93 -5.01 20.17
C LEU A 314 2.35 -3.62 20.64
N THR A 315 1.50 -2.60 20.46
CA THR A 315 1.74 -1.26 21.02
C THR A 315 1.91 -1.31 22.55
N ARG A 316 1.00 -1.97 23.28
CA ARG A 316 1.08 -2.07 24.74
C ARG A 316 2.30 -2.86 25.21
N LEU A 317 2.64 -3.95 24.54
CA LEU A 317 3.81 -4.76 24.88
C LEU A 317 5.11 -3.99 24.67
N ARG A 318 5.24 -3.25 23.57
CA ARG A 318 6.43 -2.41 23.31
C ARG A 318 6.56 -1.25 24.29
N ALA A 319 5.45 -0.67 24.73
CA ALA A 319 5.49 0.37 25.77
C ALA A 319 5.97 -0.20 27.11
N ARG A 320 5.52 -1.41 27.49
CA ARG A 320 6.03 -2.13 28.67
C ARG A 320 7.52 -2.46 28.52
N GLU A 321 7.91 -2.95 27.34
CA GLU A 321 9.31 -3.27 27.02
C GLU A 321 10.22 -2.04 27.19
N ALA A 322 9.81 -0.90 26.64
CA ALA A 322 10.52 0.37 26.76
C ALA A 322 10.64 0.84 28.21
N ALA A 323 9.57 0.72 29.01
CA ALA A 323 9.57 1.10 30.41
C ALA A 323 10.52 0.21 31.25
N ILE A 324 10.57 -1.09 30.97
CA ILE A 324 11.50 -2.03 31.64
C ILE A 324 12.94 -1.67 31.28
N LYS A 325 13.24 -1.50 29.98
CA LYS A 325 14.57 -1.09 29.51
C LYS A 325 15.03 0.23 30.12
N GLN A 326 14.13 1.19 30.25
CA GLN A 326 14.43 2.47 30.88
C GLN A 326 14.74 2.31 32.37
N LYS A 327 13.93 1.55 33.13
CA LYS A 327 14.18 1.27 34.54
C LYS A 327 15.48 0.53 34.75
N LEU A 328 15.76 -0.48 33.93
CA LEU A 328 16.99 -1.25 33.98
C LEU A 328 18.21 -0.33 33.76
N LYS A 329 18.17 0.49 32.71
CA LYS A 329 19.21 1.48 32.42
C LYS A 329 19.44 2.45 33.59
N GLN A 330 18.38 2.88 34.28
CA GLN A 330 18.48 3.74 35.46
C GLN A 330 19.06 3.00 36.67
N SER A 331 18.65 1.76 36.92
CA SER A 331 19.13 0.95 38.05
C SER A 331 20.59 0.51 37.92
N LEU A 332 21.10 0.47 36.70
CA LEU A 332 22.45 0.03 36.36
C LEU A 332 23.36 1.21 35.96
N SER A 333 22.92 2.46 36.09
CA SER A 333 23.65 3.64 35.59
C SER A 333 25.04 3.80 36.20
N ASP A 334 25.21 3.35 37.43
CA ASP A 334 26.44 3.51 38.21
C ASP A 334 27.33 2.26 38.17
N ARG A 335 26.94 1.24 37.37
CA ARG A 335 27.66 -0.02 37.21
C ARG A 335 28.36 -0.05 35.86
N GLU A 336 29.67 -0.29 35.86
CA GLU A 336 30.37 -0.69 34.65
C GLU A 336 30.06 -2.16 34.36
N LEU A 337 29.08 -2.39 33.49
CA LEU A 337 28.70 -3.72 33.04
C LEU A 337 29.32 -4.02 31.69
N SER A 338 29.79 -5.25 31.53
CA SER A 338 30.06 -5.81 30.22
C SER A 338 28.78 -5.90 29.38
N ARG A 339 28.96 -6.13 28.08
CA ARG A 339 27.85 -6.34 27.16
C ARG A 339 27.08 -7.61 27.51
N GLU A 340 27.76 -8.68 27.91
CA GLU A 340 27.11 -9.93 28.34
C GLU A 340 26.26 -9.71 29.60
N GLU A 341 26.79 -9.03 30.62
CA GLU A 341 26.05 -8.77 31.87
C GLU A 341 24.83 -7.89 31.64
N SER A 342 24.97 -6.85 30.81
CA SER A 342 23.83 -5.99 30.43
C SER A 342 22.74 -6.80 29.72
N LYS A 343 23.12 -7.73 28.84
CA LYS A 343 22.19 -8.59 28.12
C LYS A 343 21.51 -9.60 29.05
N ALA A 344 22.26 -10.22 29.96
CA ALA A 344 21.72 -11.16 30.93
C ALA A 344 20.70 -10.49 31.87
N ALA A 345 21.00 -9.28 32.35
CA ALA A 345 20.08 -8.51 33.18
C ALA A 345 18.79 -8.10 32.41
N GLU A 346 18.90 -7.81 31.11
CA GLU A 346 17.73 -7.56 30.26
C GLU A 346 16.90 -8.84 30.07
N GLU A 347 17.54 -9.97 29.78
CA GLU A 347 16.88 -11.28 29.62
C GLU A 347 16.15 -11.71 30.89
N GLU A 348 16.76 -11.56 32.06
CA GLU A 348 16.15 -11.87 33.37
C GLU A 348 14.92 -10.97 33.62
N ALA A 349 15.08 -9.65 33.49
CA ALA A 349 13.98 -8.71 33.67
C ALA A 349 12.82 -8.98 32.69
N PHE A 350 13.12 -9.44 31.48
CA PHE A 350 12.11 -9.77 30.48
C PHE A 350 11.43 -11.11 30.77
N ALA A 351 12.16 -12.11 31.26
CA ALA A 351 11.60 -13.40 31.66
C ALA A 351 10.62 -13.24 32.83
N GLU A 352 10.91 -12.35 33.78
CA GLU A 352 10.02 -12.02 34.89
C GLU A 352 8.79 -11.21 34.46
N ALA A 353 8.97 -10.27 33.53
CA ALA A 353 7.94 -9.29 33.20
C ALA A 353 6.96 -9.71 32.10
N PHE A 354 7.29 -10.72 31.30
CA PHE A 354 6.49 -11.16 30.16
C PHE A 354 6.25 -12.67 30.17
N THR A 355 5.05 -13.08 29.79
CA THR A 355 4.74 -14.48 29.49
C THR A 355 5.44 -14.96 28.22
N ASP A 356 5.56 -16.27 28.03
CA ASP A 356 6.15 -16.87 26.82
C ASP A 356 5.45 -16.37 25.54
N ARG A 357 4.12 -16.26 25.56
CA ARG A 357 3.33 -15.74 24.43
C ARG A 357 3.66 -14.27 24.16
N GLU A 358 3.73 -13.43 25.18
CA GLU A 358 4.04 -12.00 25.01
C GLU A 358 5.46 -11.78 24.46
N ARG A 359 6.44 -12.56 24.94
CA ARG A 359 7.80 -12.53 24.37
C ARG A 359 7.79 -12.94 22.90
N LYS A 360 7.00 -13.95 22.55
CA LYS A 360 6.85 -14.40 21.17
C LYS A 360 6.18 -13.35 20.27
N VAL A 361 5.17 -12.63 20.78
CA VAL A 361 4.56 -11.49 20.08
C VAL A 361 5.58 -10.37 19.83
N LEU A 362 6.41 -10.03 20.82
CA LEU A 362 7.45 -9.01 20.67
C LEU A 362 8.52 -9.41 19.63
N GLU A 363 8.94 -10.68 19.65
CA GLU A 363 9.94 -11.22 18.71
C GLU A 363 9.43 -11.23 17.26
N THR A 364 8.20 -11.69 17.06
CA THR A 364 7.64 -11.96 15.73
C THR A 364 6.78 -10.83 15.18
N GLY A 365 6.31 -9.90 16.02
CA GLY A 365 5.37 -8.85 15.61
C GLY A 365 6.00 -7.64 14.93
N VAL A 366 7.31 -7.41 15.09
CA VAL A 366 8.00 -6.19 14.62
C VAL A 366 9.20 -6.53 13.74
N SER A 367 9.27 -5.90 12.57
CA SER A 367 10.48 -5.89 11.74
C SER A 367 10.89 -4.50 11.23
N ASN A 368 10.18 -3.44 11.62
CA ASN A 368 10.50 -2.08 11.23
C ASN A 368 9.95 -1.05 12.22
N ALA A 369 10.18 0.23 11.95
CA ALA A 369 9.68 1.34 12.74
C ALA A 369 8.16 1.54 12.60
N GLU A 370 7.57 2.30 13.53
CA GLU A 370 6.11 2.51 13.61
C GLU A 370 5.53 3.18 12.37
N PHE A 371 6.27 4.13 11.77
CA PHE A 371 5.87 4.80 10.53
C PHE A 371 5.78 3.85 9.32
N HIS A 372 6.34 2.65 9.45
CA HIS A 372 6.23 1.52 8.53
C HIS A 372 5.28 0.42 9.02
N TYR A 373 4.27 0.77 9.83
CA TYR A 373 3.36 -0.18 10.46
C TYR A 373 4.10 -1.30 11.20
N LEU A 374 5.18 -0.92 11.91
CA LEU A 374 6.06 -1.83 12.66
C LEU A 374 6.77 -2.88 11.80
N GLY A 375 6.66 -2.81 10.47
CA GLY A 375 7.00 -3.94 9.61
C GLY A 375 6.20 -5.20 9.96
N SER A 376 5.00 -5.07 10.53
CA SER A 376 4.19 -6.20 10.95
C SER A 376 3.41 -6.75 9.77
N ALA A 377 3.65 -8.02 9.41
CA ALA A 377 2.85 -8.68 8.38
C ALA A 377 1.38 -8.82 8.82
N LYS A 378 1.08 -8.94 10.12
CA LYS A 378 -0.30 -8.96 10.63
C LYS A 378 -1.07 -7.68 10.30
N ILE A 379 -0.42 -6.52 10.41
CA ILE A 379 -1.04 -5.24 10.05
C ILE A 379 -1.13 -5.11 8.53
N MET A 380 -0.01 -5.32 7.82
CA MET A 380 0.07 -5.10 6.37
C MET A 380 -0.82 -6.06 5.57
N ALA A 381 -0.92 -7.32 6.00
CA ALA A 381 -1.77 -8.33 5.37
C ALA A 381 -3.24 -7.93 5.40
N GLN A 382 -3.73 -7.43 6.54
CA GLN A 382 -5.10 -6.95 6.69
C GLN A 382 -5.35 -5.68 5.87
N ILE A 383 -4.37 -4.78 5.76
CA ILE A 383 -4.46 -3.60 4.88
C ILE A 383 -4.65 -4.02 3.42
N GLY A 384 -3.81 -4.93 2.91
CA GLY A 384 -3.94 -5.42 1.53
C GLY A 384 -5.28 -6.10 1.25
N LYS A 385 -5.76 -6.92 2.20
CA LYS A 385 -7.10 -7.52 2.17
C LYS A 385 -8.20 -6.46 2.13
N GLY A 386 -8.13 -5.46 3.01
CA GLY A 386 -9.10 -4.35 3.07
C GLY A 386 -9.14 -3.52 1.78
N PHE A 387 -7.99 -3.29 1.14
CA PHE A 387 -7.95 -2.63 -0.17
C PHE A 387 -8.65 -3.45 -1.26
N ALA A 388 -8.47 -4.77 -1.27
CA ALA A 388 -9.11 -5.65 -2.23
C ALA A 388 -10.64 -5.69 -2.02
N GLU A 389 -11.08 -5.87 -0.77
CA GLU A 389 -12.51 -5.88 -0.42
C GLU A 389 -13.17 -4.55 -0.79
N ALA A 390 -12.53 -3.42 -0.48
CA ALA A 390 -13.08 -2.10 -0.81
C ALA A 390 -13.20 -1.84 -2.32
N LEU A 391 -12.25 -2.32 -3.14
CA LEU A 391 -12.37 -2.23 -4.60
C LEU A 391 -13.47 -3.16 -5.13
N ALA A 392 -13.58 -4.38 -4.60
CA ALA A 392 -14.57 -5.35 -5.03
C ALA A 392 -16.01 -4.93 -4.68
N ASP A 393 -16.21 -4.22 -3.56
CA ASP A 393 -17.51 -3.73 -3.13
C ASP A 393 -17.99 -2.50 -3.92
N MET A 394 -17.09 -1.80 -4.62
CA MET A 394 -17.46 -0.67 -5.47
C MET A 394 -18.12 -1.18 -6.74
N LYS A 395 -19.32 -0.66 -7.02
CA LYS A 395 -20.06 -1.00 -8.25
C LYS A 395 -19.30 -0.44 -9.44
N THR A 396 -18.80 -1.32 -10.31
CA THR A 396 -18.49 -0.97 -11.69
C THR A 396 -19.84 -0.73 -12.39
N ASN A 397 -20.22 0.55 -12.52
CA ASN A 397 -21.41 0.94 -13.29
C ASN A 397 -21.16 0.78 -14.79
#